data_AF-A0A8T3WF61-F1
#
_entry.id   AF-A0A8T3WF61-F1
#
_cell.length_a   1.000
_cell.length_b   1.000
_cell.length_c   1.000
_cell.angle_alpha   90.00
_cell.angle_beta   90.00
_cell.angle_gamma   90.00
#
_symmetry.space_group_name_H-M   'P 1'
#
loop_
_entity.id
_entity.type
_entity.pdbx_description
1 polymer ?
#
loop_
_entity_poly.entity_id
_entity_poly.type
_entity_poly.pdbx_seq_one_letter_code
_entity_poly.pdbx_strand_id
1 'polypeptide(L)'
;MRRNEYKQKLVDYMKKNLKKGYTEDSLKFALIKQGYSRVIVEEAIKDANLSLAAEAPVLKEKPSITYEVMDENNQPVEAKKPWWKRIFG
;
A
#
# COMPACT_ATOMS: atom_id res chain seq x y z
N MET A 1 -11.07 21.93 -26.62
CA MET A 1 -10.57 20.74 -25.89
C MET A 1 -11.76 19.95 -25.38
N ARG A 2 -11.83 18.63 -25.58
CA ARG A 2 -13.02 17.86 -25.19
C ARG A 2 -13.05 17.68 -23.66
N ARG A 3 -14.24 17.70 -23.04
CA ARG A 3 -14.41 17.59 -21.58
C ARG A 3 -13.68 16.36 -20.98
N ASN A 4 -13.71 15.23 -21.68
CA ASN A 4 -13.03 14.00 -21.26
C ASN A 4 -11.49 14.15 -21.25
N GLU A 5 -10.90 14.82 -22.23
CA GLU A 5 -9.44 15.02 -22.27
C GLU A 5 -8.95 15.87 -21.10
N TYR A 6 -9.75 16.84 -20.67
CA TYR A 6 -9.43 17.66 -19.51
C TYR A 6 -9.45 16.86 -18.21
N LYS A 7 -10.49 16.04 -18.01
CA LYS A 7 -10.57 15.14 -16.85
C LYS A 7 -9.39 14.17 -16.81
N GLN A 8 -9.05 13.58 -17.96
CA GLN A 8 -7.90 12.67 -18.08
C GLN A 8 -6.59 13.33 -17.64
N LYS A 9 -6.34 14.57 -18.07
CA LYS A 9 -5.15 15.33 -17.67
C LYS A 9 -5.07 15.55 -16.16
N LEU A 10 -6.21 15.80 -15.50
CA LEU A 10 -6.25 15.98 -14.05
C LEU A 10 -5.89 14.68 -13.33
N VAL A 11 -6.43 13.55 -13.81
CA VAL A 11 -6.11 12.22 -13.27
C VAL A 11 -4.63 11.90 -13.45
N ASP A 12 -4.06 12.17 -14.63
CA ASP A 12 -2.64 11.94 -14.89
C ASP A 12 -1.74 12.84 -14.04
N TYR A 13 -2.15 14.09 -13.81
CA TYR A 13 -1.47 14.99 -12.89
C TYR A 13 -1.49 14.47 -11.46
N MET A 14 -2.66 14.01 -10.97
CA MET A 14 -2.82 13.40 -9.65
C MET A 14 -1.90 12.19 -9.50
N LYS A 15 -1.98 11.22 -10.42
CA LYS A 15 -1.14 10.00 -10.42
C LYS A 15 0.35 10.33 -10.34
N LYS A 16 0.82 11.25 -11.18
CA LYS A 16 2.25 11.63 -11.21
C LYS A 16 2.71 12.22 -9.89
N ASN A 17 1.88 12.99 -9.20
CA ASN A 17 2.26 13.61 -7.95
C ASN A 17 2.07 12.68 -6.74
N LEU A 18 1.05 11.81 -6.73
CA LEU A 18 0.93 10.75 -5.73
C LEU A 18 2.14 9.81 -5.77
N LYS A 19 2.61 9.42 -6.98
CA LYS A 19 3.84 8.62 -7.16
C LYS A 19 5.12 9.34 -6.66
N LYS A 20 5.10 10.67 -6.54
CA LYS A 20 6.21 11.46 -5.96
C LYS A 20 6.13 11.58 -4.43
N GLY A 21 5.06 11.05 -3.80
CA GLY A 21 4.87 11.12 -2.35
C GLY A 21 4.12 12.36 -1.86
N TYR A 22 3.50 13.15 -2.74
CA TYR A 22 2.59 14.20 -2.29
C TYR A 22 1.32 13.59 -1.69
N THR A 23 0.78 14.23 -0.65
CA THR A 23 -0.49 13.81 -0.05
C THR A 23 -1.67 14.27 -0.91
N GLU A 24 -2.76 13.48 -0.88
CA GLU A 24 -4.00 13.81 -1.57
C GLU A 24 -4.54 15.20 -1.17
N ASP A 25 -4.50 15.50 0.12
CA ASP A 25 -4.94 16.79 0.66
C ASP A 25 -4.13 17.96 0.12
N SER A 26 -2.79 17.83 0.06
CA SER A 26 -1.93 18.88 -0.47
C SER A 26 -2.27 19.19 -1.94
N LEU A 27 -2.46 18.15 -2.76
CA LEU A 27 -2.85 18.29 -4.15
C LEU A 27 -4.25 18.87 -4.30
N LYS A 28 -5.19 18.44 -3.47
CA LYS A 28 -6.56 18.95 -3.42
C LYS A 28 -6.58 20.44 -3.14
N PHE A 29 -5.90 20.89 -2.08
CA PHE A 29 -5.83 22.31 -1.73
C PHE A 29 -5.14 23.14 -2.81
N ALA A 30 -4.06 22.63 -3.40
CA ALA A 30 -3.34 23.32 -4.48
C ALA A 30 -4.22 23.51 -5.72
N LEU A 31 -4.93 22.47 -6.16
CA LEU A 31 -5.80 22.54 -7.34
C LEU A 31 -7.02 23.43 -7.10
N ILE A 32 -7.64 23.36 -5.91
CA ILE A 32 -8.74 24.27 -5.56
C ILE A 32 -8.26 25.73 -5.55
N LYS A 33 -7.08 26.01 -4.98
CA LYS A 33 -6.48 27.35 -4.98
C LYS A 33 -6.18 27.87 -6.39
N GLN A 34 -5.86 26.98 -7.33
CA GLN A 34 -5.67 27.31 -8.76
C GLN A 34 -6.99 27.57 -9.50
N GLY A 35 -8.15 27.39 -8.85
CA GLY A 35 -9.47 27.66 -9.43
C GLY A 35 -10.18 26.44 -9.98
N TYR A 36 -9.67 25.22 -9.76
CA TYR A 36 -10.40 24.01 -10.14
C TYR A 36 -11.60 23.78 -9.22
N SER A 37 -12.72 23.33 -9.80
CA SER A 37 -13.90 22.94 -9.02
C SER A 37 -13.55 21.79 -8.07
N ARG A 38 -13.94 21.92 -6.80
CA ARG A 38 -13.75 20.88 -5.77
C ARG A 38 -14.26 19.52 -6.23
N VAL A 39 -15.43 19.49 -6.88
CA VAL A 39 -16.07 18.25 -7.35
C VAL A 39 -15.19 17.54 -8.39
N ILE A 40 -14.65 18.29 -9.36
CA ILE A 40 -13.79 17.75 -10.41
C ILE A 40 -12.48 17.22 -9.83
N VAL A 41 -11.91 17.94 -8.86
CA VAL A 41 -10.70 17.51 -8.16
C VAL A 41 -10.95 16.20 -7.43
N GLU A 42 -12.01 16.12 -6.62
CA GLU A 42 -12.35 14.91 -5.84
C GLU A 42 -12.62 13.70 -6.74
N GLU A 43 -13.33 13.87 -7.85
CA GLU A 43 -13.48 12.80 -8.85
C GLU A 43 -12.13 12.32 -9.40
N ALA A 44 -11.22 13.24 -9.71
CA ALA A 44 -9.91 12.87 -10.23
C ALA A 44 -9.04 12.15 -9.20
N ILE A 45 -9.15 12.50 -7.90
CA ILE A 45 -8.48 11.76 -6.82
C ILE A 45 -8.99 10.33 -6.78
N LYS A 46 -10.31 10.15 -6.79
CA LYS A 46 -10.94 8.83 -6.78
C LYS A 46 -10.50 7.97 -7.96
N ASP A 47 -10.54 8.53 -9.16
CA ASP A 47 -10.14 7.82 -10.39
C ASP A 47 -8.63 7.49 -10.40
N ALA A 48 -7.79 8.38 -9.88
CA ALA A 48 -6.36 8.13 -9.73
C ALA A 48 -6.08 6.98 -8.76
N ASN A 49 -6.71 6.98 -7.58
CA ASN A 49 -6.55 5.94 -6.57
C ASN A 49 -7.03 4.58 -7.05
N LEU A 50 -8.19 4.53 -7.72
CA LEU A 50 -8.71 3.30 -8.31
C LEU A 50 -7.70 2.69 -9.30
N SER A 51 -7.12 3.53 -10.16
CA SER A 51 -6.13 3.08 -11.13
C SER A 51 -4.82 2.64 -10.50
N LEU A 52 -4.35 3.32 -9.44
CA LEU A 52 -3.14 2.93 -8.72
C LEU A 52 -3.34 1.63 -7.95
N ALA A 53 -4.52 1.44 -7.35
CA ALA A 53 -4.89 0.19 -6.69
C ALA A 53 -4.98 -0.98 -7.67
N ALA A 54 -5.44 -0.74 -8.90
CA ALA A 54 -5.45 -1.73 -9.97
C ALA A 54 -4.03 -2.07 -10.50
N GLU A 55 -3.11 -1.10 -10.48
CA GLU A 55 -1.70 -1.31 -10.85
C GLU A 55 -0.90 -2.01 -9.74
N ALA A 56 -1.32 -1.87 -8.48
CA ALA A 56 -0.58 -2.40 -7.33
C ALA A 56 -0.51 -3.95 -7.39
N PRO A 57 0.68 -4.55 -7.22
CA PRO A 57 0.81 -6.00 -7.19
C PRO A 57 0.06 -6.54 -5.97
N VAL A 58 -0.79 -7.56 -6.19
CA VAL A 58 -1.42 -8.30 -5.09
C VAL A 58 -0.29 -8.98 -4.31
N LEU A 59 0.01 -8.48 -3.12
CA LEU A 59 0.97 -9.10 -2.20
C LEU A 59 0.40 -10.45 -1.74
N LYS A 60 0.73 -11.50 -2.49
CA LYS A 60 0.43 -12.90 -2.13
C LYS A 60 1.46 -13.39 -1.13
N GLU A 61 1.55 -12.75 0.02
CA GLU A 61 2.31 -13.32 1.12
C GLU A 61 1.49 -14.48 1.69
N LYS A 62 2.09 -15.67 1.71
CA LYS A 62 1.46 -16.81 2.39
C LYS A 62 1.42 -16.47 3.88
N PRO A 63 0.30 -16.70 4.58
CA PRO A 63 0.30 -16.56 6.04
C PRO A 63 1.33 -17.56 6.60
N SER A 64 2.38 -17.04 7.23
CA SER A 64 3.36 -17.85 7.94
C SER A 64 2.85 -18.09 9.36
N ILE A 65 2.23 -19.23 9.60
CA ILE A 65 1.80 -19.62 10.95
C ILE A 65 3.05 -20.10 11.70
N THR A 66 3.56 -19.30 12.63
CA THR A 66 4.63 -19.68 13.55
C THR A 66 4.02 -20.39 14.76
N TYR A 67 4.39 -21.65 15.00
CA TYR A 67 4.01 -22.39 16.20
C TYR A 67 5.11 -22.27 17.24
N GLU A 68 4.81 -21.66 18.38
CA GLU A 68 5.67 -21.64 19.56
C GLU A 68 5.14 -22.68 20.57
N VAL A 69 6.01 -23.58 21.04
CA VAL A 69 5.65 -24.55 22.07
C VAL A 69 5.88 -23.88 23.43
N MET A 70 4.78 -23.60 24.13
CA MET A 70 4.80 -23.02 25.47
C MET A 70 4.83 -24.11 26.55
N ASP A 71 5.53 -23.86 27.66
CA ASP A 71 5.47 -24.71 28.86
C ASP A 71 4.27 -24.35 29.78
N GLU A 72 4.11 -25.08 30.89
CA GLU A 72 3.05 -24.86 31.89
C GLU A 72 3.10 -23.47 32.56
N ASN A 73 4.24 -22.78 32.46
CA ASN A 73 4.46 -21.44 32.99
C ASN A 73 4.42 -20.35 31.89
N ASN A 74 3.95 -20.70 30.69
CA ASN A 74 3.82 -19.82 29.55
C ASN A 74 5.16 -19.26 29.03
N GLN A 75 6.24 -20.05 29.12
CA GLN A 75 7.56 -19.73 28.58
C GLN A 75 7.87 -20.57 27.32
N PRO A 76 8.59 -20.02 26.33
CA PRO A 76 8.95 -20.75 25.11
C PRO A 76 9.98 -21.83 25.40
N VAL A 77 9.68 -23.08 25.03
CA VAL A 77 10.57 -24.22 25.26
C VAL A 77 11.68 -24.26 24.20
N GLU A 78 12.93 -24.02 24.60
CA GLU A 78 14.09 -24.23 23.73
C GLU A 78 14.38 -25.73 23.54
N ALA A 79 14.11 -26.26 22.35
CA ALA A 79 14.40 -27.66 22.02
C ALA A 79 15.93 -27.90 21.98
N LYS A 80 16.46 -28.57 23.01
CA LYS A 80 17.88 -28.97 23.07
C LYS A 80 18.23 -29.92 21.91
N LYS A 81 19.38 -29.71 21.26
CA LYS A 81 19.83 -30.56 20.14
C LYS A 81 19.94 -32.03 20.58
N PRO A 82 19.39 -32.99 19.80
CA PRO A 82 19.46 -34.40 20.15
C PRO A 82 20.89 -34.92 20.07
N TRP A 83 21.22 -35.82 21.00
CA TRP A 83 22.57 -36.31 21.26
C TRP A 83 23.25 -36.96 20.04
N TRP A 84 22.49 -37.52 19.09
CA TRP A 84 22.98 -38.18 17.89
C TRP A 84 23.66 -37.20 16.92
N LYS A 85 23.22 -35.93 16.91
CA LYS A 85 23.81 -34.86 16.07
C LYS A 85 25.24 -34.51 16.48
N ARG A 86 25.69 -34.96 17.65
CA ARG A 86 27.06 -34.84 18.15
C ARG A 86 27.93 -36.06 17.81
N ILE A 87 27.31 -37.18 17.40
CA ILE A 87 27.99 -38.47 17.21
C ILE A 87 28.12 -38.81 15.72
N PHE A 88 27.15 -38.43 14.89
CA PHE A 88 27.17 -38.68 13.45
C PHE A 88 27.34 -37.38 12.66
N GLY A 89 28.32 -36.55 13.08
CA GLY A 89 28.63 -35.27 12.43
C GLY A 89 28.72 -35.39 10.91
#